data_AF-A0A7S0NIG4-F1
#
_entry.id   AF-A0A7S0NIG4-F1
#
_cell.length_a   1.000
_cell.length_b   1.000
_cell.length_c   1.000
_cell.angle_alpha   90.00
_cell.angle_beta   90.00
_cell.angle_gamma   90.00
#
_symmetry.space_group_name_H-M   'P 1'
#
loop_
_entity.id
_entity.type
_entity.pdbx_description
1 polymer ?
#
loop_
_entity_poly.entity_id
_entity_poly.type
_entity_poly.pdbx_seq_one_letter_code
_entity_poly.pdbx_strand_id
1 'polypeptide(L)'
;GARVVRRLASAGARCRVLTRDPSSKTAAALRDACPPGTVELARGDVTEPGPNGDAALAAACVGCTHVVACFGAQRISKIGDILGLGAPETNDVTHPAAVNFRGVARLATAAAKAETVRRLVRVTGMSVGYHPADPIAVLLNAVLSMTIEWQLRGERAVRACGVPYTVVRPGNLLDTPRPPGSVVLVGHGDAKVPAGKVSRDDVAEVISVATFAKNCQNATVGVAG
;
A
#
# COMPACT_ATOMS: atom_id res chain seq x y z
N GLY A 1 7.26 2.97 -0.36
CA GLY A 1 8.11 1.90 -0.96
C GLY A 1 9.56 2.12 -0.59
N ALA A 2 10.39 2.62 -1.50
CA ALA A 2 11.84 2.79 -1.30
C ALA A 2 12.22 3.53 0.00
N ARG A 3 11.57 4.66 0.32
CA ARG A 3 11.78 5.41 1.56
C ARG A 3 11.50 4.60 2.83
N VAL A 4 10.47 3.75 2.81
CA VAL A 4 10.14 2.84 3.92
C VAL A 4 11.23 1.78 4.08
N VAL A 5 11.66 1.16 2.97
CA VAL A 5 12.72 0.13 2.98
C VAL A 5 14.01 0.69 3.56
N ARG A 6 14.46 1.86 3.09
CA ARG A 6 15.66 2.52 3.63
C ARG A 6 15.55 2.76 5.12
N ARG A 7 14.43 3.32 5.57
CA ARG A 7 14.20 3.62 7.00
C ARG A 7 14.19 2.37 7.87
N LEU A 8 13.51 1.31 7.42
CA LEU A 8 13.47 0.02 8.12
C LEU A 8 14.84 -0.66 8.15
N ALA A 9 15.55 -0.68 7.02
CA ALA A 9 16.88 -1.28 6.91
C ALA A 9 17.92 -0.55 7.77
N SER A 10 17.92 0.79 7.76
CA SER A 10 18.76 1.59 8.65
C SER A 10 18.44 1.41 10.14
N ALA A 11 17.20 1.03 10.47
CA ALA A 11 16.79 0.68 11.82
C ALA A 11 17.08 -0.79 12.20
N GLY A 12 17.81 -1.54 11.37
CA GLY A 12 18.23 -2.91 11.65
C GLY A 12 17.24 -4.00 11.21
N ALA A 13 16.14 -3.66 10.55
CA ALA A 13 15.23 -4.65 10.00
C ALA A 13 15.82 -5.28 8.71
N ARG A 14 15.59 -6.58 8.51
CA ARG A 14 15.81 -7.23 7.22
C ARG A 14 14.56 -7.07 6.36
N CYS A 15 14.74 -6.57 5.14
CA CYS A 15 13.69 -6.22 4.21
C CYS A 15 13.77 -7.11 2.96
N ARG A 16 12.76 -7.95 2.76
CA ARG A 16 12.51 -8.56 1.45
C ARG A 16 11.65 -7.60 0.61
N VAL A 17 12.20 -7.13 -0.50
CA VAL A 17 11.52 -6.21 -1.42
C VAL A 17 10.98 -6.99 -2.60
N LEU A 18 9.65 -7.11 -2.66
CA LEU A 18 8.95 -7.65 -3.81
C LEU A 18 8.88 -6.61 -4.93
N THR A 19 9.37 -6.93 -6.12
CA THR A 19 9.33 -6.08 -7.31
C THR A 19 9.11 -6.92 -8.56
N ARG A 20 8.53 -6.31 -9.61
CA ARG A 20 8.32 -6.99 -10.89
C ARG A 20 9.63 -7.33 -11.62
N ASP A 21 10.66 -6.50 -11.42
CA ASP A 21 11.99 -6.69 -11.99
C ASP A 21 13.08 -6.47 -10.92
N PRO A 22 13.57 -7.54 -10.28
CA PRO A 22 14.64 -7.47 -9.29
C PRO A 22 16.02 -7.16 -9.89
N SER A 23 16.18 -7.30 -11.21
CA SER A 23 17.42 -6.99 -11.94
C SER A 23 17.50 -5.54 -12.41
N SER A 24 16.40 -4.78 -12.28
CA SER A 24 16.35 -3.37 -12.66
C SER A 24 17.37 -2.51 -11.91
N LYS A 25 17.89 -1.48 -12.58
CA LYS A 25 18.78 -0.47 -11.97
C LYS A 25 18.17 0.15 -10.71
N THR A 26 16.85 0.38 -10.70
CA THR A 26 16.13 0.94 -9.56
C THR A 26 16.13 0.00 -8.36
N ALA A 27 15.94 -1.32 -8.59
CA ALA A 27 15.98 -2.30 -7.52
C ALA A 27 17.40 -2.46 -6.95
N ALA A 28 18.42 -2.51 -7.81
CA ALA A 28 19.82 -2.51 -7.40
C ALA A 28 20.17 -1.26 -6.58
N ALA A 29 19.84 -0.07 -7.08
CA ALA A 29 20.11 1.19 -6.38
C ALA A 29 19.39 1.31 -5.03
N LEU A 30 18.21 0.70 -4.87
CA LEU A 30 17.54 0.63 -3.57
C LEU A 30 18.33 -0.25 -2.58
N ARG A 31 18.74 -1.44 -3.00
CA ARG A 31 19.53 -2.37 -2.19
C ARG A 31 20.87 -1.74 -1.79
N ASP A 32 21.57 -1.15 -2.76
CA ASP A 32 22.91 -0.59 -2.56
C ASP A 32 22.88 0.69 -1.70
N ALA A 33 21.73 1.36 -1.61
CA ALA A 33 21.51 2.49 -0.69
C ALA A 33 21.17 2.07 0.76
N CYS A 34 21.11 0.77 1.06
CA CYS A 34 20.82 0.23 2.39
C CYS A 34 22.05 -0.48 2.98
N PRO A 35 22.13 -0.68 4.31
CA PRO A 35 23.26 -1.40 4.90
C PRO A 35 23.43 -2.82 4.30
N PRO A 36 24.66 -3.31 4.10
CA PRO A 36 24.91 -4.62 3.49
C PRO A 36 24.15 -5.75 4.20
N GLY A 37 23.55 -6.67 3.42
CA GLY A 37 22.81 -7.82 3.95
C GLY A 37 21.43 -7.52 4.53
N THR A 38 20.97 -6.25 4.53
CA THR A 38 19.63 -5.89 5.05
C THR A 38 18.52 -5.97 4.00
N VAL A 39 18.83 -5.92 2.71
CA VAL A 39 17.84 -5.92 1.63
C VAL A 39 18.02 -7.12 0.71
N GLU A 40 16.97 -7.93 0.58
CA GLU A 40 16.82 -9.02 -0.38
C GLU A 40 15.80 -8.59 -1.46
N LEU A 41 16.09 -8.84 -2.74
CA LEU A 41 15.19 -8.53 -3.85
C LEU A 41 14.48 -9.82 -4.31
N ALA A 42 13.16 -9.80 -4.37
CA ALA A 42 12.35 -10.93 -4.84
C ALA A 42 11.47 -10.52 -6.03
N ARG A 43 11.33 -11.41 -7.02
CA ARG A 43 10.41 -11.21 -8.14
C ARG A 43 8.97 -11.47 -7.70
N GLY A 44 8.06 -10.57 -8.03
CA GLY A 44 6.63 -10.85 -8.03
C GLY A 44 5.79 -9.70 -8.55
N ASP A 45 4.61 -10.04 -9.06
CA ASP A 45 3.58 -9.10 -9.49
C ASP A 45 2.25 -9.51 -8.84
N VAL A 46 1.68 -8.60 -8.06
CA VAL A 46 0.38 -8.83 -7.39
C VAL A 46 -0.78 -9.00 -8.38
N THR A 47 -0.56 -8.68 -9.65
CA THR A 47 -1.54 -8.83 -10.73
C THR A 47 -1.34 -10.09 -11.57
N GLU A 48 -0.19 -10.79 -11.43
CA GLU A 48 0.08 -12.05 -12.15
C GLU A 48 -0.87 -13.12 -11.63
N PRO A 49 -1.84 -13.61 -12.43
CA PRO A 49 -2.88 -14.50 -11.95
C PRO A 49 -2.39 -15.94 -11.77
N GLY A 50 -3.20 -16.74 -11.07
CA GLY A 50 -3.02 -18.17 -10.99
C GLY A 50 -1.86 -18.64 -10.09
N PRO A 51 -1.55 -19.95 -10.15
CA PRO A 51 -0.66 -20.60 -9.18
C PRO A 51 0.76 -20.02 -9.11
N ASN A 52 1.31 -19.57 -10.24
CA ASN A 52 2.66 -19.02 -10.29
C ASN A 52 2.76 -17.68 -9.56
N GLY A 53 1.81 -16.77 -9.80
CA GLY A 53 1.75 -15.50 -9.07
C GLY A 53 1.47 -15.73 -7.58
N ASP A 54 0.56 -16.66 -7.24
CA ASP A 54 0.26 -16.98 -5.84
C ASP A 54 1.48 -17.57 -5.11
N ALA A 55 2.23 -18.46 -5.78
CA ALA A 55 3.47 -19.02 -5.24
C ALA A 55 4.54 -17.95 -5.03
N ALA A 56 4.67 -16.98 -5.95
CA ALA A 56 5.59 -15.86 -5.79
C ALA A 56 5.23 -14.98 -4.57
N LEU A 57 3.94 -14.68 -4.37
CA LEU A 57 3.48 -13.93 -3.20
C LEU A 57 3.67 -14.72 -1.90
N ALA A 58 3.40 -16.03 -1.91
CA ALA A 58 3.63 -16.90 -0.77
C ALA A 58 5.11 -16.96 -0.39
N ALA A 59 5.99 -17.21 -1.37
CA ALA A 59 7.44 -17.22 -1.17
C ALA A 59 7.95 -15.89 -0.60
N ALA A 60 7.40 -14.75 -1.06
CA ALA A 60 7.74 -13.45 -0.52
C ALA A 60 7.39 -13.30 0.98
N CYS A 61 6.35 -13.98 1.46
CA CYS A 61 5.91 -13.91 2.86
C CYS A 61 6.64 -14.90 3.78
N VAL A 62 7.29 -15.95 3.25
CA VAL A 62 7.94 -16.99 4.06
C VAL A 62 9.03 -16.38 4.97
N GLY A 63 8.90 -16.61 6.28
CA GLY A 63 9.85 -16.14 7.29
C GLY A 63 9.74 -14.63 7.59
N CYS A 64 8.81 -13.92 6.96
CA CYS A 64 8.55 -12.51 7.28
C CYS A 64 7.63 -12.39 8.49
N THR A 65 7.92 -11.44 9.37
CA THR A 65 7.05 -11.13 10.52
C THR A 65 6.08 -9.98 10.25
N HIS A 66 6.40 -9.13 9.27
CA HIS A 66 5.61 -7.96 8.90
C HIS A 66 5.57 -7.84 7.38
N VAL A 67 4.41 -7.49 6.82
CA VAL A 67 4.20 -7.25 5.39
C VAL A 67 3.73 -5.81 5.21
N VAL A 68 4.36 -5.04 4.32
CA VAL A 68 4.00 -3.62 4.07
C VAL A 68 3.62 -3.43 2.59
N ALA A 69 2.32 -3.35 2.31
CA ALA A 69 1.75 -3.17 0.98
C ALA A 69 1.69 -1.69 0.57
N CYS A 70 2.77 -1.19 -0.04
CA CYS A 70 2.90 0.19 -0.55
C CYS A 70 2.50 0.38 -2.03
N PHE A 71 2.07 -0.67 -2.73
CA PHE A 71 1.74 -0.57 -4.16
C PHE A 71 0.33 0.00 -4.38
N GLY A 72 0.08 0.55 -5.56
CA GLY A 72 -1.25 0.96 -5.97
C GLY A 72 -1.30 1.32 -7.44
N ALA A 73 -2.50 1.37 -7.99
CA ALA A 73 -2.75 1.86 -9.34
C ALA A 73 -3.68 3.08 -9.31
N GLN A 74 -3.33 4.07 -10.12
CA GLN A 74 -4.19 5.15 -10.54
C GLN A 74 -4.20 5.10 -12.07
N ARG A 75 -5.38 4.96 -12.65
CA ARG A 75 -5.58 4.86 -14.09
C ARG A 75 -6.73 5.78 -14.45
N ILE A 76 -6.55 6.62 -15.46
CA ILE A 76 -7.63 7.44 -15.99
C ILE A 76 -8.73 6.52 -16.53
N SER A 77 -10.00 6.86 -16.25
CA SER A 77 -11.16 6.11 -16.70
C SER A 77 -11.19 5.98 -18.22
N LYS A 78 -11.44 4.76 -18.70
CA LYS A 78 -11.78 4.49 -20.11
C LYS A 78 -13.29 4.60 -20.28
N ILE A 79 -13.76 4.89 -21.49
CA ILE A 79 -15.20 4.95 -21.83
C ILE A 79 -15.93 3.66 -21.39
N GLY A 80 -15.28 2.50 -21.55
CA GLY A 80 -15.81 1.21 -21.10
C GLY A 80 -16.09 1.13 -19.60
N ASP A 81 -15.25 1.74 -18.76
CA ASP A 81 -15.46 1.74 -17.30
C ASP A 81 -16.71 2.55 -16.92
N ILE A 82 -16.92 3.67 -17.61
CA ILE A 82 -18.02 4.61 -17.35
C ILE A 82 -19.35 3.99 -17.77
N LEU A 83 -19.35 3.31 -18.92
CA LEU A 83 -20.55 2.67 -19.48
C LEU A 83 -20.82 1.28 -18.88
N GLY A 84 -20.01 0.81 -17.94
CA GLY A 84 -20.09 -0.56 -17.42
C GLY A 84 -19.83 -1.64 -18.49
N LEU A 85 -19.29 -1.26 -19.64
CA LEU A 85 -18.94 -2.14 -20.75
C LEU A 85 -17.57 -2.75 -20.46
N GLY A 86 -17.61 -3.97 -19.91
CA GLY A 86 -16.45 -4.61 -19.32
C GLY A 86 -16.48 -4.41 -17.82
N ALA A 87 -17.33 -5.21 -17.15
CA ALA A 87 -17.35 -5.36 -15.70
C ALA A 87 -15.90 -5.45 -15.15
N PRO A 88 -15.65 -5.11 -13.86
CA PRO A 88 -14.30 -4.96 -13.32
C PRO A 88 -13.39 -6.19 -13.46
N GLU A 89 -13.93 -7.32 -13.90
CA GLU A 89 -13.26 -8.52 -14.44
C GLU A 89 -12.46 -8.29 -15.73
N THR A 90 -12.18 -7.05 -16.09
CA THR A 90 -11.18 -6.76 -17.12
C THR A 90 -9.86 -7.46 -16.75
N ASN A 91 -9.32 -8.28 -17.64
CA ASN A 91 -7.93 -8.77 -17.62
C ASN A 91 -6.89 -7.62 -17.69
N ASP A 92 -7.33 -6.36 -17.59
CA ASP A 92 -6.46 -5.20 -17.51
C ASP A 92 -5.77 -5.15 -16.14
N VAL A 93 -4.54 -5.65 -16.13
CA VAL A 93 -3.65 -5.65 -14.95
C VAL A 93 -3.33 -4.24 -14.43
N THR A 94 -3.60 -3.18 -15.20
CA THR A 94 -3.40 -1.79 -14.76
C THR A 94 -4.63 -1.20 -14.08
N HIS A 95 -5.78 -1.89 -14.14
CA HIS A 95 -7.03 -1.41 -13.54
C HIS A 95 -6.94 -1.43 -11.99
N PRO A 96 -7.47 -0.41 -11.28
CA PRO A 96 -7.48 -0.38 -9.81
C PRO A 96 -8.09 -1.63 -9.16
N ALA A 97 -9.09 -2.28 -9.78
CA ALA A 97 -9.63 -3.55 -9.31
C ALA A 97 -8.58 -4.68 -9.24
N ALA A 98 -7.70 -4.77 -10.25
CA ALA A 98 -6.65 -5.78 -10.31
C ALA A 98 -5.57 -5.51 -9.25
N VAL A 99 -5.15 -4.26 -9.10
CA VAL A 99 -4.04 -3.88 -8.21
C VAL A 99 -4.51 -3.59 -6.78
N ASN A 100 -5.40 -2.61 -6.61
CA ASN A 100 -5.78 -2.07 -5.30
C ASN A 100 -6.71 -3.00 -4.51
N PHE A 101 -7.36 -3.97 -5.18
CA PHE A 101 -8.23 -4.98 -4.55
C PHE A 101 -7.71 -6.41 -4.71
N ARG A 102 -7.77 -7.00 -5.91
CA ARG A 102 -7.44 -8.43 -6.08
C ARG A 102 -5.99 -8.74 -5.68
N GLY A 103 -5.05 -7.90 -6.10
CA GLY A 103 -3.63 -8.08 -5.78
C GLY A 103 -3.34 -7.99 -4.29
N VAL A 104 -3.93 -7.02 -3.58
CA VAL A 104 -3.77 -6.93 -2.13
C VAL A 104 -4.52 -8.05 -1.38
N ALA A 105 -5.69 -8.50 -1.87
CA ALA A 105 -6.40 -9.62 -1.29
C ALA A 105 -5.58 -10.91 -1.37
N ARG A 106 -4.94 -11.17 -2.51
CA ARG A 106 -4.03 -12.31 -2.69
C ARG A 106 -2.81 -12.23 -1.78
N LEU A 107 -2.20 -11.05 -1.67
CA LEU A 107 -1.10 -10.83 -0.73
C LEU A 107 -1.54 -11.05 0.72
N ALA A 108 -2.75 -10.61 1.09
CA ALA A 108 -3.29 -10.80 2.43
C ALA A 108 -3.52 -12.28 2.74
N THR A 109 -4.02 -13.06 1.77
CA THR A 109 -4.12 -14.52 1.88
C THR A 109 -2.75 -15.17 2.01
N ALA A 110 -1.75 -14.75 1.23
CA ALA A 110 -0.39 -15.26 1.32
C ALA A 110 0.25 -14.97 2.69
N ALA A 111 0.04 -13.76 3.21
CA ALA A 111 0.53 -13.35 4.53
C ALA A 111 -0.13 -14.16 5.65
N ALA A 112 -1.44 -14.41 5.57
CA ALA A 112 -2.16 -15.23 6.55
C ALA A 112 -1.65 -16.68 6.55
N LYS A 113 -1.46 -17.28 5.36
CA LYS A 113 -0.94 -18.65 5.20
C LYS A 113 0.51 -18.81 5.65
N ALA A 114 1.30 -17.74 5.75
CA ALA A 114 2.69 -17.82 6.16
C ALA A 114 2.85 -18.08 7.68
N GLU A 115 1.79 -17.91 8.48
CA GLU A 115 1.67 -18.09 9.95
C GLU A 115 2.65 -17.28 10.83
N THR A 116 3.76 -16.83 10.26
CA THR A 116 4.83 -16.04 10.88
C THR A 116 4.55 -14.55 10.82
N VAL A 117 3.67 -14.10 9.91
CA VAL A 117 3.30 -12.69 9.74
C VAL A 117 2.38 -12.26 10.87
N ARG A 118 2.84 -11.31 11.68
CA ARG A 118 2.15 -10.74 12.84
C ARG A 118 1.56 -9.36 12.56
N ARG A 119 1.91 -8.77 11.42
CA ARG A 119 1.36 -7.50 10.96
C ARG A 119 1.27 -7.43 9.45
N LEU A 120 0.14 -6.99 8.93
CA LEU A 120 0.01 -6.51 7.56
C LEU A 120 -0.35 -5.02 7.52
N VAL A 121 0.55 -4.21 6.99
CA VAL A 121 0.34 -2.76 6.80
C VAL A 121 -0.10 -2.50 5.37
N ARG A 122 -1.21 -1.79 5.18
CA ARG A 122 -1.73 -1.40 3.87
C ARG A 122 -1.72 0.12 3.73
N VAL A 123 -1.05 0.62 2.69
CA VAL A 123 -1.08 2.04 2.33
C VAL A 123 -2.14 2.29 1.26
N THR A 124 -3.07 3.20 1.51
CA THR A 124 -4.12 3.67 0.59
C THR A 124 -4.07 5.20 0.47
N GLY A 125 -5.18 5.87 0.16
CA GLY A 125 -5.29 7.33 0.20
C GLY A 125 -6.29 7.80 1.25
N MET A 126 -6.11 9.03 1.74
CA MET A 126 -7.03 9.70 2.66
C MET A 126 -8.48 9.73 2.16
N SER A 127 -8.67 9.80 0.86
CA SER A 127 -10.00 9.77 0.21
C SER A 127 -10.79 8.49 0.43
N VAL A 128 -10.16 7.39 0.85
CA VAL A 128 -10.88 6.14 1.20
C VAL A 128 -11.75 6.30 2.46
N GLY A 129 -11.44 7.28 3.30
CA GLY A 129 -12.27 7.64 4.45
C GLY A 129 -13.36 8.68 4.16
N TYR A 130 -13.47 9.17 2.92
CA TYR A 130 -14.47 10.19 2.60
C TYR A 130 -15.86 9.57 2.48
N HIS A 131 -16.89 10.36 2.79
CA HIS A 131 -18.27 9.95 2.55
C HIS A 131 -18.46 9.66 1.05
N PRO A 132 -19.22 8.63 0.64
CA PRO A 132 -19.41 8.31 -0.78
C PRO A 132 -19.98 9.45 -1.63
N ALA A 133 -20.74 10.36 -1.01
CA ALA A 133 -21.28 11.57 -1.65
C ALA A 133 -20.36 12.80 -1.56
N ASP A 134 -19.15 12.67 -0.99
CA ASP A 134 -18.17 13.75 -0.98
C ASP A 134 -17.78 14.13 -2.43
N PRO A 135 -17.81 15.42 -2.82
CA PRO A 135 -17.54 15.83 -4.20
C PRO A 135 -16.17 15.37 -4.73
N ILE A 136 -15.15 15.34 -3.87
CA ILE A 136 -13.80 14.87 -4.24
C ILE A 136 -13.84 13.36 -4.45
N ALA A 137 -14.53 12.61 -3.58
CA ALA A 137 -14.66 11.17 -3.73
C ALA A 137 -15.41 10.78 -5.02
N VAL A 138 -16.53 11.46 -5.32
CA VAL A 138 -17.30 11.27 -6.55
C VAL A 138 -16.44 11.57 -7.78
N LEU A 139 -15.75 12.71 -7.79
CA LEU A 139 -14.88 13.09 -8.90
C LEU A 139 -13.76 12.07 -9.12
N LEU A 140 -13.03 11.71 -8.06
CA LEU A 140 -11.92 10.76 -8.17
C LEU A 140 -12.38 9.38 -8.62
N ASN A 141 -13.55 8.92 -8.17
CA ASN A 141 -14.10 7.66 -8.65
C ASN A 141 -14.52 7.72 -10.13
N ALA A 142 -15.11 8.84 -10.57
CA ALA A 142 -15.49 9.04 -11.97
C ALA A 142 -14.28 9.10 -12.90
N VAL A 143 -13.20 9.79 -12.51
CA VAL A 143 -12.03 10.01 -13.38
C VAL A 143 -10.93 8.96 -13.23
N LEU A 144 -10.89 8.19 -12.14
CA LEU A 144 -9.84 7.20 -11.85
C LEU A 144 -10.37 5.76 -11.73
N SER A 145 -11.30 5.35 -12.58
CA SER A 145 -11.84 3.98 -12.64
C SER A 145 -12.27 3.43 -11.28
N MET A 146 -13.06 4.20 -10.51
CA MET A 146 -13.53 3.84 -9.17
C MET A 146 -12.40 3.55 -8.17
N THR A 147 -11.25 4.23 -8.27
CA THR A 147 -10.06 3.91 -7.47
C THR A 147 -10.31 3.89 -5.95
N ILE A 148 -11.18 4.78 -5.43
CA ILE A 148 -11.47 4.85 -4.00
C ILE A 148 -12.23 3.59 -3.56
N GLU A 149 -13.23 3.18 -4.34
CA GLU A 149 -13.98 1.95 -4.10
C GLU A 149 -13.05 0.72 -4.10
N TRP A 150 -12.14 0.62 -5.06
CA TRP A 150 -11.21 -0.52 -5.12
C TRP A 150 -10.20 -0.53 -3.97
N GLN A 151 -9.71 0.64 -3.55
CA GLN A 151 -8.87 0.73 -2.36
C GLN A 151 -9.66 0.35 -1.10
N LEU A 152 -10.91 0.79 -0.95
CA LEU A 152 -11.77 0.41 0.18
C LEU A 152 -12.00 -1.11 0.24
N ARG A 153 -12.28 -1.75 -0.90
CA ARG A 153 -12.38 -3.22 -0.99
C ARG A 153 -11.06 -3.90 -0.62
N GLY A 154 -9.94 -3.34 -1.06
CA GLY A 154 -8.60 -3.80 -0.67
C GLY A 154 -8.36 -3.72 0.84
N GLU A 155 -8.73 -2.60 1.48
CA GLU A 155 -8.65 -2.50 2.94
C GLU A 155 -9.56 -3.52 3.63
N ARG A 156 -10.79 -3.73 3.14
CA ARG A 156 -11.69 -4.77 3.68
C ARG A 156 -11.09 -6.17 3.59
N ALA A 157 -10.43 -6.51 2.47
CA ALA A 157 -9.72 -7.78 2.33
C ALA A 157 -8.58 -7.93 3.35
N VAL A 158 -7.82 -6.86 3.60
CA VAL A 158 -6.79 -6.83 4.64
C VAL A 158 -7.39 -7.00 6.04
N ARG A 159 -8.52 -6.34 6.33
CA ARG A 159 -9.22 -6.49 7.62
C ARG A 159 -9.73 -7.92 7.84
N ALA A 160 -10.16 -8.59 6.77
CA ALA A 160 -10.77 -9.91 6.82
C ALA A 160 -9.75 -11.08 6.80
N CYS A 161 -8.46 -10.84 6.55
CA CYS A 161 -7.50 -11.94 6.35
C CYS A 161 -7.04 -12.63 7.64
N GLY A 162 -7.43 -12.12 8.82
CA GLY A 162 -7.08 -12.72 10.12
C GLY A 162 -5.70 -12.35 10.66
N VAL A 163 -4.85 -11.67 9.88
CA VAL A 163 -3.57 -11.11 10.35
C VAL A 163 -3.83 -9.74 10.99
N PRO A 164 -3.26 -9.41 12.17
CA PRO A 164 -3.36 -8.06 12.72
C PRO A 164 -2.90 -7.04 11.69
N TYR A 165 -3.65 -5.95 11.51
CA TYR A 165 -3.39 -5.02 10.41
C TYR A 165 -3.11 -3.60 10.87
N THR A 166 -2.54 -2.80 9.97
CA THR A 166 -2.63 -1.33 10.05
C THR A 166 -2.95 -0.78 8.66
N VAL A 167 -3.95 0.09 8.54
CA VAL A 167 -4.18 0.87 7.32
C VAL A 167 -3.57 2.25 7.51
N VAL A 168 -2.75 2.71 6.56
CA VAL A 168 -2.21 4.08 6.55
C VAL A 168 -2.78 4.82 5.33
N ARG A 169 -3.47 5.94 5.59
CA ARG A 169 -4.17 6.78 4.62
C ARG A 169 -3.49 8.15 4.51
N PRO A 170 -2.40 8.29 3.76
CA PRO A 170 -1.77 9.58 3.50
C PRO A 170 -2.66 10.53 2.69
N GLY A 171 -2.46 11.82 2.93
CA GLY A 171 -2.93 12.92 2.09
C GLY A 171 -2.16 13.02 0.76
N ASN A 172 -2.14 14.20 0.17
CA ASN A 172 -1.51 14.42 -1.13
C ASN A 172 0.03 14.35 -1.02
N LEU A 173 0.65 13.37 -1.68
CA LEU A 173 2.07 13.09 -1.51
C LEU A 173 2.96 14.16 -2.18
N LEU A 174 3.97 14.62 -1.45
CA LEU A 174 5.04 15.47 -1.95
C LEU A 174 6.38 14.72 -1.98
N ASP A 175 7.18 14.99 -3.00
CA ASP A 175 8.57 14.52 -3.06
C ASP A 175 9.56 15.43 -2.34
N THR A 176 9.16 16.67 -2.05
CA THR A 176 9.95 17.61 -1.25
C THR A 176 9.76 17.34 0.26
N PRO A 177 10.78 17.61 1.08
CA PRO A 177 10.62 17.62 2.53
C PRO A 177 9.52 18.58 2.96
N ARG A 178 8.95 18.30 4.14
CA ARG A 178 8.02 19.21 4.80
C ARG A 178 8.71 20.55 5.10
N PRO A 179 8.04 21.70 4.87
CA PRO A 179 8.62 23.02 5.15
C PRO A 179 9.01 23.18 6.63
N PRO A 180 10.05 23.98 6.94
CA PRO A 180 10.39 24.33 8.31
C PRO A 180 9.19 24.93 9.06
N GLY A 181 8.96 24.49 10.29
CA GLY A 181 7.86 24.99 11.13
C GLY A 181 6.47 24.41 10.84
N SER A 182 6.29 23.62 9.77
CA SER A 182 5.05 22.86 9.56
C SER A 182 4.89 21.75 10.63
N VAL A 183 3.77 21.01 10.62
CA VAL A 183 3.52 19.87 11.52
C VAL A 183 2.91 18.71 10.76
N VAL A 184 3.15 17.47 11.23
CA VAL A 184 2.46 16.28 10.70
C VAL A 184 1.25 16.01 11.59
N LEU A 185 0.07 16.03 10.98
CA LEU A 185 -1.20 15.68 11.60
C LEU A 185 -1.46 14.18 11.41
N VAL A 186 -1.68 13.48 12.52
CA VAL A 186 -2.01 12.05 12.53
C VAL A 186 -3.38 11.87 13.16
N GLY A 187 -4.27 11.17 12.46
CA GLY A 187 -5.61 10.82 12.95
C GLY A 187 -5.81 9.32 13.00
N HIS A 188 -6.72 8.87 13.88
CA HIS A 188 -7.09 7.46 14.01
C HIS A 188 -8.53 7.21 13.58
N GLY A 189 -8.79 6.07 12.94
CA GLY A 189 -10.12 5.67 12.51
C GLY A 189 -10.70 6.65 11.49
N ASP A 190 -11.90 7.14 11.80
CA ASP A 190 -12.63 8.12 10.97
C ASP A 190 -12.43 9.56 11.46
N ALA A 191 -11.41 9.82 12.30
CA ALA A 191 -11.06 11.16 12.72
C ALA A 191 -10.79 12.04 11.48
N LYS A 192 -11.46 13.19 11.43
CA LYS A 192 -11.30 14.14 10.33
C LYS A 192 -9.94 14.81 10.42
N VAL A 193 -8.97 14.27 9.69
CA VAL A 193 -7.70 14.94 9.41
C VAL A 193 -7.92 15.85 8.20
N PRO A 194 -7.61 17.16 8.30
CA PRO A 194 -7.68 18.04 7.14
C PRO A 194 -6.87 17.47 5.98
N ALA A 195 -7.49 17.38 4.81
CA ALA A 195 -6.81 16.92 3.61
C ALA A 195 -5.68 17.89 3.27
N GLY A 196 -4.44 17.46 3.51
CA GLY A 196 -3.24 18.26 3.31
C GLY A 196 -2.27 17.56 2.38
N LYS A 197 -1.30 18.34 1.90
CA LYS A 197 -0.08 17.76 1.34
C LYS A 197 0.71 17.09 2.46
N VAL A 198 1.54 16.11 2.14
CA VAL A 198 2.44 15.46 3.12
C VAL A 198 3.66 14.90 2.40
N SER A 199 4.84 15.07 2.98
CA SER A 199 6.06 14.53 2.35
C SER A 199 6.06 13.00 2.37
N ARG A 200 6.60 12.39 1.32
CA ARG A 200 6.78 10.93 1.29
C ARG A 200 7.74 10.42 2.36
N ASP A 201 8.60 11.28 2.91
CA ASP A 201 9.50 10.94 4.02
C ASP A 201 8.75 10.87 5.35
N ASP A 202 7.83 11.80 5.61
CA ASP A 202 6.92 11.76 6.78
C ASP A 202 5.98 10.55 6.69
N VAL A 203 5.41 10.29 5.51
CA VAL A 203 4.58 9.09 5.30
C VAL A 203 5.39 7.81 5.53
N ALA A 204 6.65 7.77 5.08
CA ALA A 204 7.52 6.63 5.34
C ALA A 204 7.82 6.45 6.83
N GLU A 205 7.99 7.55 7.58
CA GLU A 205 8.13 7.52 9.05
C GLU A 205 6.92 6.89 9.72
N VAL A 206 5.73 7.41 9.38
CA VAL A 206 4.47 6.91 9.96
C VAL A 206 4.28 5.44 9.64
N ILE A 207 4.56 5.01 8.39
CA ILE A 207 4.49 3.58 8.03
C ILE A 207 5.48 2.75 8.86
N SER A 208 6.73 3.20 9.02
CA SER A 208 7.74 2.48 9.80
C SER A 208 7.32 2.32 11.26
N VAL A 209 6.80 3.37 11.89
CA VAL A 209 6.28 3.30 13.28
C VAL A 209 5.04 2.39 13.34
N ALA A 210 4.07 2.61 12.45
CA ALA A 210 2.81 1.87 12.39
C ALA A 210 2.98 0.36 12.13
N THR A 211 4.12 -0.03 11.57
CA THR A 211 4.49 -1.43 11.35
C THR A 211 4.71 -2.15 12.67
N PHE A 212 5.38 -1.54 13.64
CA PHE A 212 5.77 -2.21 14.89
C PHE A 212 4.97 -1.77 16.12
N ALA A 213 4.39 -0.58 16.10
CA ALA A 213 3.68 -0.04 17.25
C ALA A 213 2.44 -0.89 17.59
N LYS A 214 2.32 -1.29 18.87
CA LYS A 214 1.23 -2.13 19.37
C LYS A 214 -0.13 -1.42 19.28
N ASN A 215 -0.17 -0.13 19.59
CA ASN A 215 -1.37 0.70 19.47
C ASN A 215 -1.81 0.96 18.03
N CYS A 216 -1.01 0.60 17.03
CA CYS A 216 -1.42 0.62 15.63
C CYS A 216 -2.08 -0.70 15.17
N GLN A 217 -2.21 -1.71 16.05
CA GLN A 217 -2.88 -2.96 15.68
C GLN A 217 -4.36 -2.72 15.42
N ASN A 218 -4.84 -3.26 14.30
CA ASN A 218 -6.20 -3.11 13.82
C ASN A 218 -6.64 -1.65 13.71
N ALA A 219 -5.68 -0.76 13.43
CA ALA A 219 -5.90 0.67 13.33
C ALA A 219 -5.98 1.13 11.87
N THR A 220 -6.73 2.20 11.66
CA THR A 220 -6.61 3.04 10.46
C THR A 220 -5.97 4.36 10.88
N VAL A 221 -4.93 4.79 10.19
CA VAL A 221 -4.12 5.97 10.51
C VAL A 221 -4.14 6.93 9.33
N GLY A 222 -4.79 8.08 9.50
CA GLY A 222 -4.71 9.19 8.54
C GLY A 222 -3.45 10.02 8.79
N VAL A 223 -2.76 10.45 7.74
CA VAL A 223 -1.59 11.34 7.86
C VAL A 223 -1.62 12.46 6.82
N ALA A 224 -1.48 13.70 7.26
CA ALA A 224 -1.37 14.90 6.42
C ALA A 224 -0.44 15.92 7.10
N GLY A 225 0.04 16.95 6.40
CA GLY A 225 0.87 17.99 6.99
C GLY A 225 1.88 18.62 6.02
#